data_AF-A0A0B5AWP3-F1
#
_entry.id   AF-A0A0B5AWP3-F1
#
_cell.length_a   1.000
_cell.length_b   1.000
_cell.length_c   1.000
_cell.angle_alpha   90.00
_cell.angle_beta   90.00
_cell.angle_gamma   90.00
#
_symmetry.space_group_name_H-M   'P 1'
#
loop_
_entity.id
_entity.type
_entity.pdbx_description
1 polymer ?
#
loop_
_entity_poly.entity_id
_entity_poly.type
_entity_poly.pdbx_seq_one_letter_code
_entity_poly.pdbx_strand_id
1 'polypeptide(L)'
;MNTTMFLPKEIKVGFQKRSGTYNGKLAYVIYIDEKGKIRKEKSFESWRSHDIPTEQFENEPTSGFVLNKKAGGYSTGWNHRQTYVRIYDPRGFEFEISIENLLYILDNTSSIIGKGLEGEFVYAWSGSDLVLVPVNAPEYEELKKLNDLRHKKDFVKAKDLKVGATYLTKNNDEMVFLGKFDEYEYGWRNFEVNKKAKKQFYFAESGSDGTFHYRTFQAVTRFLIDVIDENPHPELHAMFEHLEFEKRYSPIDHSKSLRVAMTLEDFIEYFSNFGWGSVVGANGREYDINTNRYSDNKVSFNGEYKEEEYNRWGRMEIHKLKVKNMYDGVEYEVNTLEDVFNILKPVETHYYQENGNFYIKQSDAWNE
;
A
#
# COMPACT_ATOMS: atom_id res chain seq x y z
N MET A 1 -7.61 -20.17 6.01
CA MET A 1 -7.66 -19.14 4.94
C MET A 1 -8.05 -17.80 5.56
N ASN A 2 -8.17 -16.72 4.78
CA ASN A 2 -8.42 -15.36 5.28
C ASN A 2 -9.94 -15.09 5.47
N THR A 3 -10.37 -14.59 6.63
CA THR A 3 -11.77 -14.22 6.96
C THR A 3 -12.33 -13.05 6.15
N THR A 4 -11.51 -12.40 5.33
CA THR A 4 -11.92 -11.27 4.47
C THR A 4 -12.61 -11.67 3.17
N MET A 5 -12.68 -12.97 2.85
CA MET A 5 -13.32 -13.47 1.63
C MET A 5 -14.76 -12.96 1.46
N PHE A 6 -15.22 -12.84 0.22
CA PHE A 6 -16.58 -12.40 -0.09
C PHE A 6 -17.45 -13.57 -0.50
N LEU A 7 -18.63 -13.72 0.12
CA LEU A 7 -19.61 -14.75 -0.21
C LEU A 7 -20.76 -14.11 -1.00
N PRO A 8 -20.81 -14.28 -2.33
CA PRO A 8 -21.95 -13.83 -3.10
C PRO A 8 -23.20 -14.64 -2.76
N LYS A 9 -24.38 -14.04 -2.98
CA LYS A 9 -25.66 -14.76 -2.89
C LYS A 9 -25.93 -15.63 -4.12
N GLU A 10 -25.56 -15.12 -5.29
CA GLU A 10 -25.82 -15.79 -6.57
C GLU A 10 -24.52 -15.96 -7.37
N ILE A 11 -24.35 -17.15 -7.95
CA ILE A 11 -23.30 -17.42 -8.93
C ILE A 11 -23.87 -17.52 -10.35
N LYS A 12 -23.07 -17.11 -11.32
CA LYS A 12 -23.32 -17.29 -12.74
C LYS A 12 -22.22 -18.16 -13.33
N VAL A 13 -22.61 -19.10 -14.19
CA VAL A 13 -21.71 -20.09 -14.77
C VAL A 13 -21.77 -20.00 -16.30
N GLY A 14 -20.59 -19.86 -16.90
CA GLY A 14 -20.41 -19.88 -18.35
C GLY A 14 -19.56 -21.06 -18.76
N PHE A 15 -19.73 -21.56 -19.99
CA PHE A 15 -19.14 -22.82 -20.39
C PHE A 15 -18.26 -22.72 -21.63
N GLN A 16 -17.23 -23.57 -21.68
CA GLN A 16 -16.46 -23.88 -22.88
C GLN A 16 -16.51 -25.38 -23.18
N LYS A 17 -16.41 -25.75 -24.46
CA LYS A 17 -16.31 -27.17 -24.83
C LYS A 17 -14.94 -27.71 -24.42
N ARG A 18 -14.93 -28.81 -23.68
CA ARG A 18 -13.72 -29.47 -23.20
C ARG A 18 -13.92 -30.97 -23.18
N SER A 19 -13.39 -31.69 -24.18
CA SER A 19 -13.52 -33.16 -24.29
C SER A 19 -13.02 -33.94 -23.08
N GLY A 20 -12.14 -33.35 -22.27
CA GLY A 20 -11.63 -33.95 -21.05
C GLY A 20 -12.53 -33.80 -19.83
N THR A 21 -13.76 -33.30 -19.92
CA THR A 21 -14.72 -33.28 -18.80
C THR A 21 -15.77 -34.38 -18.96
N TYR A 22 -16.42 -34.79 -17.87
CA TYR A 22 -17.46 -35.83 -17.86
C TYR A 22 -18.62 -35.49 -18.80
N ASN A 23 -19.00 -34.23 -18.85
CA ASN A 23 -20.10 -33.72 -19.67
C ASN A 23 -19.62 -33.00 -20.95
N GLY A 24 -18.31 -33.00 -21.23
CA GLY A 24 -17.73 -32.28 -22.36
C GLY A 24 -17.73 -30.74 -22.24
N LYS A 25 -18.09 -30.18 -21.08
CA LYS A 25 -18.08 -28.73 -20.78
C LYS A 25 -17.17 -28.41 -19.59
N LEU A 26 -16.42 -27.30 -19.66
CA LEU A 26 -15.69 -26.71 -18.53
C LEU A 26 -16.37 -25.40 -18.17
N ALA A 27 -16.57 -25.17 -16.87
CA ALA A 27 -17.21 -23.99 -16.31
C ALA A 27 -16.21 -22.90 -15.94
N TYR A 28 -16.59 -21.66 -16.20
CA TYR A 28 -16.09 -20.46 -15.55
C TYR A 28 -17.18 -20.01 -14.57
N VAL A 29 -16.91 -20.16 -13.27
CA VAL A 29 -17.80 -19.72 -12.21
C VAL A 29 -17.48 -18.27 -11.85
N ILE A 30 -18.51 -17.41 -11.85
CA ILE A 30 -18.42 -16.01 -11.47
C ILE A 30 -19.63 -15.65 -10.61
N TYR A 31 -19.67 -14.44 -10.05
CA TYR A 31 -20.81 -13.99 -9.26
C TYR A 31 -21.43 -12.71 -9.80
N ILE A 32 -22.69 -12.53 -9.43
CA ILE A 32 -23.44 -11.30 -9.66
C ILE A 32 -23.32 -10.47 -8.39
N ASP A 33 -22.82 -9.24 -8.54
CA ASP A 33 -22.72 -8.32 -7.42
C ASP A 33 -24.09 -7.78 -7.01
N GLU A 34 -24.14 -7.11 -5.86
CA GLU A 34 -25.38 -6.55 -5.31
C GLU A 34 -26.05 -5.47 -6.18
N LYS A 35 -25.38 -5.01 -7.25
CA LYS A 35 -25.91 -4.07 -8.24
C LYS A 35 -26.43 -4.80 -9.49
N GLY A 36 -26.47 -6.13 -9.48
CA GLY A 36 -26.86 -6.96 -10.62
C GLY A 36 -25.77 -7.05 -11.70
N LYS A 37 -24.52 -6.65 -11.41
CA LYS A 37 -23.44 -6.69 -12.40
C LYS A 37 -22.59 -7.94 -12.24
N ILE A 38 -22.26 -8.55 -13.37
CA ILE A 38 -21.33 -9.68 -13.42
C ILE A 38 -19.92 -9.16 -13.15
N ARG A 39 -19.23 -9.75 -12.17
CA ARG A 39 -17.84 -9.36 -11.89
C ARG A 39 -16.91 -9.93 -12.94
N LYS A 40 -15.89 -9.18 -13.34
CA LYS A 40 -15.03 -9.55 -14.49
C LYS A 40 -15.82 -9.92 -15.77
N GLU A 41 -16.96 -9.25 -16.01
CA GLU A 41 -17.87 -9.52 -17.14
C GLU A 41 -17.14 -9.67 -18.49
N LYS A 42 -16.23 -8.74 -18.83
CA LYS A 42 -15.46 -8.83 -20.08
C LYS A 42 -14.66 -10.13 -20.21
N SER A 43 -14.03 -10.59 -19.12
CA SER A 43 -13.28 -11.85 -19.11
C SER A 43 -14.20 -13.05 -19.20
N PHE A 44 -15.34 -13.01 -18.49
CA PHE A 44 -16.35 -14.05 -18.54
C PHE A 44 -16.94 -14.22 -19.94
N GLU A 45 -17.36 -13.10 -20.56
CA GLU A 45 -17.92 -13.07 -21.92
C GLU A 45 -16.88 -13.47 -22.97
N SER A 46 -15.63 -12.99 -22.85
CA SER A 46 -14.56 -13.40 -23.76
C SER A 46 -14.20 -14.88 -23.63
N TRP A 47 -14.32 -15.46 -22.43
CA TRP A 47 -13.90 -16.84 -22.17
C TRP A 47 -14.98 -17.85 -22.56
N ARG A 48 -16.27 -17.56 -22.33
CA ARG A 48 -17.35 -18.53 -22.57
C ARG A 48 -17.65 -18.73 -24.07
N SER A 49 -18.15 -19.90 -24.42
CA SER A 49 -18.79 -20.14 -25.71
C SER A 49 -20.17 -19.49 -25.71
N HIS A 50 -20.48 -18.72 -26.75
CA HIS A 50 -21.79 -18.09 -26.90
C HIS A 50 -22.88 -19.05 -27.39
N ASP A 51 -22.49 -20.24 -27.86
CA ASP A 51 -23.40 -21.30 -28.30
C ASP A 51 -23.94 -22.15 -27.14
N ILE A 52 -23.35 -22.00 -25.94
CA ILE A 52 -23.77 -22.72 -24.74
C ILE A 52 -24.41 -21.68 -23.80
N PRO A 53 -25.69 -21.85 -23.42
CA PRO A 53 -26.34 -20.97 -22.46
C PRO A 53 -25.59 -20.89 -21.14
N THR A 54 -25.58 -19.72 -20.52
CA THR A 54 -25.09 -19.57 -19.14
C THR A 54 -26.15 -20.04 -18.16
N GLU A 55 -25.71 -20.55 -17.00
CA GLU A 55 -26.58 -20.99 -15.92
C GLU A 55 -26.39 -20.09 -14.69
N GLN A 56 -27.41 -19.98 -13.84
CA GLN A 56 -27.41 -19.19 -12.61
C GLN A 56 -27.89 -20.05 -11.45
N PHE A 57 -27.23 -19.92 -10.30
CA PHE A 57 -27.54 -20.71 -9.12
C PHE A 57 -27.42 -19.86 -7.86
N GLU A 58 -28.24 -20.15 -6.88
CA GLU A 58 -28.04 -19.67 -5.50
C GLU A 58 -26.78 -20.30 -4.91
N ASN A 59 -26.01 -19.52 -4.17
CA ASN A 59 -24.76 -19.93 -3.54
C ASN A 59 -24.99 -20.47 -2.12
N GLU A 60 -25.93 -21.39 -2.00
CA GLU A 60 -26.26 -22.04 -0.74
C GLU A 60 -25.34 -23.24 -0.47
N PRO A 61 -25.12 -23.62 0.81
CA PRO A 61 -24.45 -24.84 1.20
C PRO A 61 -24.90 -26.03 0.35
N THR A 62 -23.94 -26.66 -0.32
CA THR A 62 -24.23 -27.74 -1.27
C THR A 62 -23.27 -28.90 -1.05
N SER A 63 -23.80 -30.12 -0.95
CA SER A 63 -23.02 -31.36 -0.80
C SER A 63 -22.88 -32.10 -2.12
N GLY A 64 -21.84 -32.93 -2.26
CA GLY A 64 -21.68 -33.85 -3.40
C GLY A 64 -20.61 -33.44 -4.42
N PHE A 65 -19.68 -32.57 -4.02
CA PHE A 65 -18.52 -32.21 -4.84
C PHE A 65 -17.55 -33.39 -4.96
N VAL A 66 -16.91 -33.55 -6.13
CA VAL A 66 -16.00 -34.67 -6.41
C VAL A 66 -14.71 -34.16 -7.05
N LEU A 67 -13.54 -34.58 -6.54
CA LEU A 67 -12.27 -34.32 -7.20
C LEU A 67 -12.17 -35.18 -8.47
N ASN A 68 -11.96 -34.55 -9.64
CA ASN A 68 -11.80 -35.31 -10.88
C ASN A 68 -10.31 -35.60 -11.17
N LYS A 69 -9.57 -34.57 -11.60
CA LYS A 69 -8.20 -34.73 -12.11
C LYS A 69 -7.38 -33.44 -12.08
N LYS A 70 -6.07 -33.57 -12.28
CA LYS A 70 -5.17 -32.43 -12.52
C LYS A 70 -5.50 -31.71 -13.83
N ALA A 71 -5.33 -30.40 -13.83
CA ALA A 71 -5.41 -29.53 -14.99
C ALA A 71 -4.23 -28.54 -14.98
N GLY A 72 -3.88 -27.99 -16.15
CA GLY A 72 -2.72 -27.09 -16.27
C GLY A 72 -1.38 -27.81 -16.07
N GLY A 73 -0.36 -27.07 -15.61
CA GLY A 73 0.96 -27.62 -15.25
C GLY A 73 1.83 -28.10 -16.41
N TYR A 74 1.48 -27.78 -17.66
CA TYR A 74 2.31 -28.08 -18.83
C TYR A 74 3.18 -26.86 -19.19
N SER A 75 4.44 -27.11 -19.53
CA SER A 75 5.37 -26.10 -20.03
C SER A 75 5.38 -26.14 -21.56
N THR A 76 5.11 -24.99 -22.18
CA THR A 76 5.44 -24.76 -23.59
C THR A 76 6.37 -23.54 -23.63
N GLY A 77 7.65 -23.76 -23.30
CA GLY A 77 8.68 -22.72 -23.24
C GLY A 77 8.76 -22.00 -21.89
N TRP A 78 9.14 -20.71 -21.91
CA TRP A 78 9.33 -19.88 -20.70
C TRP A 78 8.05 -19.57 -19.91
N ASN A 79 6.87 -19.94 -20.44
CA ASN A 79 5.59 -19.69 -19.79
C ASN A 79 5.04 -20.98 -19.18
N HIS A 80 5.17 -21.11 -17.86
CA HIS A 80 4.63 -22.24 -17.11
C HIS A 80 3.17 -21.97 -16.76
N ARG A 81 2.25 -22.80 -17.29
CA ARG A 81 0.85 -22.71 -16.88
C ARG A 81 0.73 -23.20 -15.43
N GLN A 82 0.05 -22.43 -14.58
CA GLN A 82 -0.29 -22.86 -13.23
C GLN A 82 -1.04 -24.20 -13.23
N THR A 83 -0.82 -24.99 -12.19
CA THR A 83 -1.49 -26.28 -11.97
C THR A 83 -2.77 -26.04 -11.18
N TYR A 84 -3.84 -26.69 -11.61
CA TYR A 84 -5.16 -26.63 -10.99
C TYR A 84 -5.70 -28.05 -10.74
N VAL A 85 -6.69 -28.16 -9.87
CA VAL A 85 -7.48 -29.38 -9.71
C VAL A 85 -8.88 -29.13 -10.24
N ARG A 86 -9.36 -30.06 -11.05
CA ARG A 86 -10.73 -30.05 -11.54
C ARG A 86 -11.67 -30.68 -10.55
N ILE A 87 -12.75 -29.98 -10.25
CA ILE A 87 -13.82 -30.37 -9.35
C ILE A 87 -15.09 -30.52 -10.16
N TYR A 88 -15.85 -31.58 -9.90
CA TYR A 88 -17.23 -31.73 -10.35
C TYR A 88 -18.18 -31.15 -9.30
N ASP A 89 -18.99 -30.19 -9.71
CA ASP A 89 -20.10 -29.65 -8.94
C ASP A 89 -21.35 -30.54 -9.17
N PRO A 90 -22.07 -30.94 -8.10
CA PRO A 90 -23.30 -31.74 -8.21
C PRO A 90 -24.39 -31.13 -9.08
N ARG A 91 -24.34 -29.82 -9.37
CA ARG A 91 -25.22 -29.10 -10.30
C ARG A 91 -24.92 -29.40 -11.78
N GLY A 92 -23.94 -30.25 -12.07
CA GLY A 92 -23.76 -30.84 -13.39
C GLY A 92 -22.64 -30.23 -14.24
N PHE A 93 -21.67 -29.56 -13.61
CA PHE A 93 -20.55 -28.95 -14.31
C PHE A 93 -19.21 -29.18 -13.61
N GLU A 94 -18.12 -28.93 -14.34
CA GLU A 94 -16.77 -29.03 -13.79
C GLU A 94 -16.07 -27.69 -13.84
N PHE A 95 -15.33 -27.35 -12.79
CA PHE A 95 -14.56 -26.11 -12.66
C PHE A 95 -13.15 -26.40 -12.11
N GLU A 96 -12.27 -25.41 -12.16
CA GLU A 96 -10.86 -25.55 -11.73
C GLU A 96 -10.61 -24.70 -10.48
N ILE A 97 -10.02 -25.31 -9.45
CA ILE A 97 -9.54 -24.64 -8.23
C ILE A 97 -8.01 -24.71 -8.15
N SER A 98 -7.40 -23.79 -7.40
CA SER A 98 -5.95 -23.81 -7.15
C SER A 98 -5.56 -25.00 -6.26
N ILE A 99 -4.26 -25.34 -6.28
CA ILE A 99 -3.71 -26.36 -5.37
C ILE A 99 -3.83 -25.90 -3.91
N GLU A 100 -3.65 -24.62 -3.64
CA GLU A 100 -3.83 -24.04 -2.29
C GLU A 100 -5.27 -24.23 -1.78
N ASN A 101 -6.28 -24.02 -2.64
CA ASN A 101 -7.67 -24.28 -2.26
C ASN A 101 -7.92 -25.77 -2.00
N LEU A 102 -7.32 -26.67 -2.79
CA LEU A 102 -7.44 -28.11 -2.53
C LEU A 102 -6.87 -28.47 -1.15
N LEU A 103 -5.66 -28.00 -0.81
CA LEU A 103 -5.04 -28.27 0.49
C LEU A 103 -5.93 -27.75 1.62
N TYR A 104 -6.44 -26.52 1.49
CA TYR A 104 -7.39 -25.95 2.43
C TYR A 104 -8.66 -26.79 2.61
N ILE A 105 -9.23 -27.32 1.52
CA ILE A 105 -10.40 -28.21 1.58
C ILE A 105 -10.04 -29.47 2.38
N LEU A 106 -8.91 -30.11 2.06
CA LEU A 106 -8.48 -31.36 2.70
C LEU A 106 -8.09 -31.20 4.16
N ASP A 107 -7.67 -30.00 4.58
CA ASP A 107 -7.41 -29.68 5.99
C ASP A 107 -8.71 -29.57 6.81
N ASN A 108 -9.84 -29.27 6.15
CA ASN A 108 -11.11 -29.01 6.81
C ASN A 108 -12.16 -30.10 6.56
N THR A 109 -12.00 -30.96 5.57
CA THR A 109 -12.94 -32.05 5.27
C THR A 109 -12.25 -33.33 4.81
N SER A 110 -12.99 -34.43 4.85
CA SER A 110 -12.55 -35.74 4.37
C SER A 110 -12.80 -35.89 2.87
N SER A 111 -11.86 -36.51 2.17
CA SER A 111 -12.11 -37.10 0.85
C SER A 111 -12.41 -38.59 1.03
N ILE A 112 -13.58 -39.04 0.59
CA ILE A 112 -13.96 -40.45 0.63
C ILE A 112 -13.42 -41.23 -0.57
N ILE A 113 -13.48 -42.55 -0.46
CA ILE A 113 -13.15 -43.47 -1.57
C ILE A 113 -14.01 -43.10 -2.78
N GLY A 114 -13.37 -42.98 -3.94
CA GLY A 114 -14.03 -42.46 -5.16
C GLY A 114 -13.89 -40.94 -5.35
N LYS A 115 -13.09 -40.27 -4.50
CA LYS A 115 -12.73 -38.84 -4.60
C LYS A 115 -13.88 -37.86 -4.28
N GLY A 116 -14.96 -38.31 -3.65
CA GLY A 116 -16.01 -37.43 -3.15
C GLY A 116 -15.50 -36.61 -1.97
N LEU A 117 -15.90 -35.35 -1.89
CA LEU A 117 -15.64 -34.48 -0.75
C LEU A 117 -16.84 -34.53 0.19
N GLU A 118 -16.61 -34.86 1.47
CA GLU A 118 -17.65 -34.85 2.49
C GLU A 118 -18.04 -33.42 2.91
N GLY A 119 -19.28 -33.28 3.37
CA GLY A 119 -19.82 -32.00 3.84
C GLY A 119 -20.41 -31.13 2.73
N GLU A 120 -20.69 -29.89 3.11
CA GLU A 120 -21.28 -28.86 2.26
C GLU A 120 -20.26 -27.77 1.95
N PHE A 121 -20.40 -27.15 0.79
CA PHE A 121 -19.48 -26.13 0.30
C PHE A 121 -20.25 -24.94 -0.26
N VAL A 122 -19.61 -23.79 -0.23
CA VAL A 122 -20.07 -22.56 -0.89
C VAL A 122 -18.94 -21.95 -1.71
N TYR A 123 -19.29 -21.14 -2.71
CA TYR A 123 -18.32 -20.35 -3.44
C TYR A 123 -18.02 -19.04 -2.73
N ALA A 124 -16.75 -18.67 -2.67
CA ALA A 124 -16.28 -17.41 -2.14
C ALA A 124 -15.20 -16.81 -3.04
N TRP A 125 -14.89 -15.54 -2.82
CA TRP A 125 -13.83 -14.84 -3.53
C TRP A 125 -12.83 -14.24 -2.55
N SER A 126 -11.55 -14.63 -2.70
CA SER A 126 -10.42 -13.93 -2.09
C SER A 126 -9.90 -12.92 -3.10
N GLY A 127 -10.31 -11.66 -2.96
CA GLY A 127 -10.05 -10.61 -3.94
C GLY A 127 -10.60 -10.95 -5.33
N SER A 128 -9.72 -11.44 -6.19
CA SER A 128 -9.99 -11.74 -7.61
C SER A 128 -10.30 -13.23 -7.86
N ASP A 129 -9.94 -14.09 -6.89
CA ASP A 129 -9.76 -15.51 -7.12
C ASP A 129 -10.89 -16.31 -6.49
N LEU A 130 -11.37 -17.31 -7.23
CA LEU A 130 -12.42 -18.22 -6.81
C LEU A 130 -11.88 -19.17 -5.72
N VAL A 131 -12.64 -19.30 -4.64
CA VAL A 131 -12.37 -20.25 -3.56
C VAL A 131 -13.63 -21.07 -3.30
N LEU A 132 -13.51 -22.39 -3.29
CA LEU A 132 -14.55 -23.29 -2.77
C LEU A 132 -14.29 -23.48 -1.27
N VAL A 133 -15.23 -23.03 -0.44
CA VAL A 133 -15.11 -23.00 1.01
C VAL A 133 -15.95 -24.12 1.64
N PRO A 134 -15.35 -25.03 2.41
CA PRO A 134 -16.09 -25.99 3.22
C PRO A 134 -16.87 -25.27 4.35
N VAL A 135 -18.13 -25.63 4.55
CA VAL A 135 -18.99 -25.08 5.62
C VAL A 135 -18.47 -25.46 7.02
N ASN A 136 -17.75 -26.57 7.12
CA ASN A 136 -17.14 -27.04 8.37
C ASN A 136 -15.78 -26.39 8.69
N ALA A 137 -15.27 -25.50 7.83
CA ALA A 137 -14.06 -24.74 8.14
C ALA A 137 -14.30 -23.83 9.35
N PRO A 138 -13.33 -23.72 10.28
CA PRO A 138 -13.51 -22.97 11.53
C PRO A 138 -13.83 -21.50 11.29
N GLU A 139 -13.29 -20.90 10.23
CA GLU A 139 -13.54 -19.50 9.88
C GLU A 139 -14.90 -19.25 9.18
N TYR A 140 -15.64 -20.30 8.81
CA TYR A 140 -16.87 -20.15 8.00
C TYR A 140 -17.95 -19.34 8.72
N GLU A 141 -18.14 -19.57 10.03
CA GLU A 141 -19.17 -18.85 10.79
C GLU A 141 -18.88 -17.35 10.92
N GLU A 142 -17.61 -16.98 11.13
CA GLU A 142 -17.18 -15.57 11.16
C GLU A 142 -17.34 -14.92 9.80
N LEU A 143 -16.90 -15.62 8.76
CA LEU A 143 -17.02 -15.21 7.37
C LEU A 143 -18.48 -14.99 6.96
N LYS A 144 -19.39 -15.87 7.37
CA LYS A 144 -20.83 -15.75 7.14
C LYS A 144 -21.40 -14.53 7.82
N LYS A 145 -21.12 -14.31 9.11
CA LYS A 145 -21.57 -13.13 9.86
C LYS A 145 -21.10 -11.83 9.22
N LEU A 146 -19.82 -11.75 8.86
CA LEU A 146 -19.24 -10.59 8.19
C LEU A 146 -19.94 -10.32 6.86
N ASN A 147 -20.20 -11.37 6.09
CA ASN A 147 -20.85 -11.26 4.81
C ASN A 147 -22.32 -10.83 4.93
N ASP A 148 -23.05 -11.32 5.92
CA ASP A 148 -24.42 -10.90 6.22
C ASP A 148 -24.48 -9.39 6.54
N LEU A 149 -23.51 -8.88 7.32
CA LEU A 149 -23.37 -7.45 7.59
C LEU A 149 -23.11 -6.64 6.30
N ARG A 150 -22.22 -7.13 5.43
CA ARG A 150 -21.95 -6.50 4.12
C ARG A 150 -23.23 -6.40 3.27
N HIS A 151 -24.02 -7.48 3.22
CA HIS A 151 -25.26 -7.55 2.43
C HIS A 151 -26.42 -6.74 3.01
N LYS A 152 -26.43 -6.48 4.33
CA LYS A 152 -27.47 -5.66 4.98
C LYS A 152 -27.49 -4.22 4.44
N LYS A 153 -26.35 -3.73 3.92
CA LYS A 153 -26.17 -2.36 3.38
C LYS A 153 -26.49 -1.24 4.39
N ASP A 154 -26.51 -1.58 5.67
CA ASP A 154 -26.79 -0.66 6.77
C ASP A 154 -25.45 -0.12 7.30
N PHE A 155 -24.82 0.73 6.49
CA PHE A 155 -23.50 1.26 6.81
C PHE A 155 -23.58 2.39 7.84
N VAL A 156 -22.58 2.43 8.73
CA VAL A 156 -22.42 3.52 9.70
C VAL A 156 -22.25 4.84 8.95
N LYS A 157 -23.06 5.84 9.30
CA LYS A 157 -23.04 7.16 8.63
C LYS A 157 -22.10 8.09 9.37
N ALA A 158 -21.54 9.06 8.63
CA ALA A 158 -20.64 10.06 9.19
C ALA A 158 -21.19 10.81 10.43
N LYS A 159 -22.51 11.01 10.51
CA LYS A 159 -23.17 11.70 11.62
C LYS A 159 -23.27 10.86 12.90
N ASP A 160 -23.13 9.54 12.77
CA ASP A 160 -23.26 8.58 13.86
C ASP A 160 -21.86 8.20 14.42
N LEU A 161 -20.80 8.80 13.88
CA LEU A 161 -19.43 8.59 14.33
C LEU A 161 -19.16 9.30 15.66
N LYS A 162 -18.53 8.59 16.59
CA LYS A 162 -18.11 9.07 17.91
C LYS A 162 -16.59 8.97 18.01
N VAL A 163 -15.95 10.05 18.46
CA VAL A 163 -14.50 10.07 18.64
C VAL A 163 -14.13 9.03 19.69
N GLY A 164 -13.14 8.19 19.38
CA GLY A 164 -12.68 7.10 20.23
C GLY A 164 -13.43 5.78 20.05
N ALA A 165 -14.57 5.75 19.36
CA ALA A 165 -15.28 4.51 19.09
C ALA A 165 -14.59 3.66 18.02
N THR A 166 -14.71 2.34 18.14
CA THR A 166 -14.14 1.34 17.24
C THR A 166 -15.19 0.84 16.26
N TYR A 167 -14.86 0.86 14.98
CA TYR A 167 -15.76 0.48 13.89
C TYR A 167 -15.20 -0.67 13.07
N LEU A 168 -16.08 -1.56 12.64
CA LEU A 168 -15.74 -2.67 11.75
C LEU A 168 -15.88 -2.22 10.29
N THR A 169 -14.85 -2.47 9.49
CA THR A 169 -14.90 -2.19 8.06
C THR A 169 -15.36 -3.39 7.24
N LYS A 170 -15.79 -3.13 6.01
CA LYS A 170 -16.12 -4.16 5.03
C LYS A 170 -14.94 -5.10 4.75
N ASN A 171 -13.70 -4.71 5.06
CA ASN A 171 -12.52 -5.54 4.85
C ASN A 171 -12.15 -6.35 6.10
N ASN A 172 -13.02 -6.39 7.12
CA ASN A 172 -12.73 -6.99 8.42
C ASN A 172 -11.59 -6.30 9.20
N ASP A 173 -11.25 -5.06 8.85
CA ASP A 173 -10.33 -4.24 9.63
C ASP A 173 -11.12 -3.50 10.73
N GLU A 174 -10.56 -3.40 11.92
CA GLU A 174 -11.05 -2.54 13.00
C GLU A 174 -10.37 -1.17 12.94
N MET A 175 -11.14 -0.10 13.10
CA MET A 175 -10.63 1.27 13.03
C MET A 175 -11.21 2.14 14.14
N VAL A 176 -10.35 2.90 14.82
CA VAL A 176 -10.77 3.88 15.83
C VAL A 176 -10.97 5.24 15.17
N PHE A 177 -12.15 5.84 15.31
CA PHE A 177 -12.41 7.16 14.74
C PHE A 177 -11.80 8.28 15.59
N LEU A 178 -10.91 9.09 15.01
CA LEU A 178 -10.22 10.18 15.71
C LEU A 178 -10.88 11.55 15.52
N GLY A 179 -11.67 11.71 14.46
CA GLY A 179 -12.34 12.98 14.17
C GLY A 179 -12.20 13.43 12.73
N LYS A 180 -12.52 14.70 12.49
CA LYS A 180 -12.53 15.30 11.16
C LYS A 180 -11.66 16.54 11.12
N PHE A 181 -10.52 16.45 10.46
CA PHE A 181 -9.45 17.46 10.51
C PHE A 181 -9.04 17.93 9.12
N ASP A 182 -8.34 19.05 9.08
CA ASP A 182 -7.63 19.46 7.89
C ASP A 182 -6.50 18.48 7.61
N GLU A 183 -6.19 18.26 6.33
CA GLU A 183 -5.08 17.39 5.92
C GLU A 183 -4.22 18.13 4.90
N TYR A 184 -2.92 17.92 4.98
CA TYR A 184 -1.91 18.60 4.17
C TYR A 184 -1.16 17.59 3.29
N GLU A 185 -0.86 18.01 2.06
CA GLU A 185 -0.06 17.27 1.08
C GLU A 185 1.22 18.03 0.79
N TYR A 186 2.29 17.29 0.49
CA TYR A 186 3.62 17.87 0.26
C TYR A 186 4.06 17.65 -1.17
N GLY A 187 4.62 18.70 -1.77
CA GLY A 187 5.37 18.57 -3.01
C GLY A 187 6.66 17.76 -2.80
N TRP A 188 6.96 16.86 -3.74
CA TRP A 188 8.10 15.93 -3.72
C TRP A 188 9.51 16.55 -3.68
N ARG A 189 9.64 17.88 -3.85
CA ARG A 189 10.95 18.54 -4.00
C ARG A 189 11.30 19.57 -2.93
N ASN A 190 10.31 20.28 -2.37
CA ASN A 190 10.55 21.50 -1.58
C ASN A 190 9.74 21.55 -0.27
N PHE A 191 9.10 20.45 0.15
CA PHE A 191 8.13 20.46 1.26
C PHE A 191 7.07 21.57 1.11
N GLU A 192 6.65 21.85 -0.12
CA GLU A 192 5.58 22.81 -0.39
C GLU A 192 4.27 22.24 0.15
N VAL A 193 3.71 22.91 1.15
CA VAL A 193 2.53 22.47 1.87
C VAL A 193 1.28 22.91 1.14
N ASN A 194 0.46 21.95 0.73
CA ASN A 194 -0.86 22.18 0.15
C ASN A 194 -1.93 21.64 1.07
N LYS A 195 -2.75 22.52 1.62
CA LYS A 195 -3.92 22.13 2.41
C LYS A 195 -5.01 21.55 1.49
N LYS A 196 -5.53 20.36 1.81
CA LYS A 196 -6.69 19.80 1.10
C LYS A 196 -7.90 20.71 1.26
N ALA A 197 -8.64 20.89 0.17
CA ALA A 197 -9.83 21.75 0.15
C ALA A 197 -10.95 21.31 1.12
N LYS A 198 -10.99 20.02 1.49
CA LYS A 198 -11.97 19.48 2.43
C LYS A 198 -11.28 18.74 3.56
N LYS A 199 -11.82 18.91 4.77
CA LYS A 199 -11.45 18.11 5.92
C LYS A 199 -11.68 16.62 5.68
N GLN A 200 -10.76 15.81 6.18
CA GLN A 200 -10.78 14.36 6.09
C GLN A 200 -11.23 13.75 7.41
N PHE A 201 -11.88 12.60 7.35
CA PHE A 201 -12.15 11.74 8.50
C PHE A 201 -10.90 10.92 8.79
N TYR A 202 -10.38 11.02 10.01
CA TYR A 202 -9.19 10.31 10.45
C TYR A 202 -9.58 9.08 11.25
N PHE A 203 -8.96 7.96 10.91
CA PHE A 203 -9.07 6.69 11.61
C PHE A 203 -7.68 6.17 11.96
N ALA A 204 -7.54 5.58 13.14
CA ALA A 204 -6.35 4.85 13.56
C ALA A 204 -6.57 3.34 13.50
N GLU A 205 -5.51 2.63 13.17
CA GLU A 205 -5.37 1.18 13.23
C GLU A 205 -4.10 0.86 14.03
N SER A 206 -4.18 -0.10 14.95
CA SER A 206 -2.99 -0.59 15.67
C SER A 206 -2.22 -1.57 14.78
N GLY A 207 -0.95 -1.27 14.54
CA GLY A 207 0.00 -2.14 13.86
C GLY A 207 0.43 -3.32 14.74
N SER A 208 0.88 -4.40 14.11
CA SER A 208 1.36 -5.60 14.84
C SER A 208 2.62 -5.36 15.66
N ASP A 209 3.35 -4.30 15.36
CA ASP A 209 4.57 -3.85 16.03
C ASP A 209 4.30 -2.84 17.16
N GLY A 210 3.02 -2.56 17.47
CA GLY A 210 2.62 -1.57 18.46
C GLY A 210 2.64 -0.13 17.96
N THR A 211 2.85 0.09 16.65
CA THR A 211 2.73 1.43 16.04
C THR A 211 1.27 1.74 15.68
N PHE A 212 0.97 3.01 15.41
CA PHE A 212 -0.34 3.43 14.91
C PHE A 212 -0.24 3.79 13.43
N HIS A 213 -1.17 3.30 12.62
CA HIS A 213 -1.33 3.68 11.24
C HIS A 213 -2.61 4.49 11.06
N TYR A 214 -2.51 5.62 10.34
CA TYR A 214 -3.67 6.48 10.09
C TYR A 214 -4.18 6.35 8.66
N ARG A 215 -5.48 6.12 8.54
CA ARG A 215 -6.19 6.17 7.26
C ARG A 215 -7.13 7.35 7.25
N THR A 216 -7.08 8.11 6.16
CA THR A 216 -7.91 9.31 5.98
C THR A 216 -8.86 9.16 4.81
N PHE A 217 -10.09 9.61 4.99
CA PHE A 217 -11.14 9.54 3.98
C PHE A 217 -11.85 10.88 3.83
N GLN A 218 -12.12 11.29 2.60
CA GLN A 218 -12.88 12.52 2.36
C GLN A 218 -14.35 12.37 2.79
N ALA A 219 -14.88 11.15 2.67
CA ALA A 219 -16.25 10.82 3.01
C ALA A 219 -16.34 9.39 3.55
N VAL A 220 -17.27 9.18 4.49
CA VAL A 220 -17.57 7.87 5.07
C VAL A 220 -18.66 7.23 4.24
N THR A 221 -18.26 6.58 3.14
CA THR A 221 -19.20 5.99 2.18
C THR A 221 -19.05 4.48 2.08
N ARG A 222 -20.03 3.75 2.65
CA ARG A 222 -20.25 2.32 2.41
C ARG A 222 -19.03 1.41 2.69
N PHE A 223 -18.26 1.75 3.72
CA PHE A 223 -17.12 0.92 4.13
C PHE A 223 -17.13 0.55 5.62
N LEU A 224 -17.78 1.32 6.49
CA LEU A 224 -18.03 0.94 7.88
C LEU A 224 -19.34 0.17 7.95
N ILE A 225 -19.29 -1.08 8.37
CA ILE A 225 -20.43 -2.02 8.36
C ILE A 225 -21.00 -2.27 9.75
N ASP A 226 -20.25 -1.98 10.81
CA ASP A 226 -20.71 -2.14 12.18
C ASP A 226 -19.95 -1.26 13.18
N VAL A 227 -20.47 -1.15 14.40
CA VAL A 227 -19.83 -0.50 15.55
C VAL A 227 -19.46 -1.59 16.55
N ILE A 228 -18.16 -1.73 16.85
CA ILE A 228 -17.65 -2.77 17.75
C ILE A 228 -17.77 -2.30 19.21
N ASP A 229 -17.29 -1.09 19.47
CA ASP A 229 -17.36 -0.46 20.78
C ASP A 229 -17.61 1.04 20.61
N GLU A 230 -18.63 1.55 21.32
CA GLU A 230 -18.94 2.97 21.33
C GLU A 230 -18.15 3.74 22.40
N ASN A 231 -17.49 3.04 23.33
CA ASN A 231 -16.69 3.65 24.36
C ASN A 231 -15.35 4.15 23.80
N PRO A 232 -14.73 5.17 24.43
CA PRO A 232 -13.39 5.62 24.04
C PRO A 232 -12.37 4.48 24.13
N HIS A 233 -11.66 4.24 23.03
CA HIS A 233 -10.59 3.25 22.96
C HIS A 233 -9.53 3.52 24.05
N PRO A 234 -9.00 2.49 24.75
CA PRO A 234 -8.03 2.67 25.82
C PRO A 234 -6.77 3.45 25.41
N GLU A 235 -6.33 3.28 24.18
CA GLU A 235 -5.13 3.94 23.62
C GLU A 235 -5.44 5.25 22.87
N LEU A 236 -6.67 5.77 22.98
CA LEU A 236 -7.07 6.98 22.24
C LEU A 236 -6.11 8.16 22.46
N HIS A 237 -5.62 8.33 23.68
CA HIS A 237 -4.67 9.40 23.98
C HIS A 237 -3.35 9.23 23.24
N ALA A 238 -2.75 8.03 23.29
CA ALA A 238 -1.52 7.72 22.58
C ALA A 238 -1.68 7.85 21.05
N MET A 239 -2.85 7.48 20.52
CA MET A 239 -3.18 7.69 19.10
C MET A 239 -3.18 9.16 18.72
N PHE A 240 -3.68 10.05 19.58
CA PHE A 240 -3.62 11.51 19.32
C PHE A 240 -2.21 12.07 19.47
N GLU A 241 -1.47 11.68 20.51
CA GLU A 241 -0.08 12.11 20.70
C GLU A 241 0.76 11.76 19.46
N HIS A 242 0.65 10.54 18.94
CA HIS A 242 1.38 10.14 17.73
C HIS A 242 0.85 10.87 16.47
N LEU A 243 -0.46 11.12 16.38
CA LEU A 243 -1.05 11.86 15.25
C LEU A 243 -0.54 13.30 15.18
N GLU A 244 -0.24 13.93 16.32
CA GLU A 244 0.30 15.29 16.38
C GLU A 244 1.70 15.41 15.76
N PHE A 245 2.43 14.31 15.55
CA PHE A 245 3.72 14.31 14.85
C PHE A 245 3.58 14.00 13.34
N GLU A 246 2.37 13.66 12.86
CA GLU A 246 2.14 13.38 11.45
C GLU A 246 2.14 14.66 10.61
N LYS A 247 3.07 14.78 9.65
CA LYS A 247 3.18 15.96 8.76
C LYS A 247 1.91 16.27 7.97
N ARG A 248 1.09 15.24 7.71
CA ARG A 248 -0.21 15.36 7.01
C ARG A 248 -1.30 15.94 7.91
N TYR A 249 -1.16 15.82 9.23
CA TYR A 249 -2.08 16.38 10.23
C TYR A 249 -1.64 17.77 10.68
N SER A 250 -0.38 17.90 11.10
CA SER A 250 0.25 19.16 11.51
C SER A 250 1.38 19.49 10.54
N PRO A 251 1.23 20.50 9.67
CA PRO A 251 2.17 20.70 8.60
C PRO A 251 3.48 21.34 9.08
N ILE A 252 4.55 21.16 8.31
CA ILE A 252 5.83 21.85 8.54
C ILE A 252 5.64 23.36 8.37
N ASP A 253 6.08 24.11 9.37
CA ASP A 253 6.11 25.57 9.34
C ASP A 253 7.56 26.04 9.12
N HIS A 254 7.87 26.39 7.87
CA HIS A 254 9.20 26.88 7.48
C HIS A 254 9.63 28.15 8.23
N SER A 255 8.69 28.93 8.79
CA SER A 255 9.01 30.11 9.59
C SER A 255 9.48 29.77 11.02
N LYS A 256 9.16 28.56 11.49
CA LYS A 256 9.59 28.01 12.79
C LYS A 256 10.83 27.14 12.69
N SER A 257 11.18 26.70 11.48
CA SER A 257 12.39 25.91 11.24
C SER A 257 13.65 26.64 11.71
N LEU A 258 14.51 25.91 12.41
CA LEU A 258 15.74 26.46 12.99
C LEU A 258 16.95 26.01 12.18
N ARG A 259 17.88 26.93 11.91
CA ARG A 259 19.22 26.57 11.42
C ARG A 259 20.11 26.30 12.61
N VAL A 260 20.55 25.05 12.73
CA VAL A 260 21.39 24.59 13.83
C VAL A 260 22.76 24.21 13.26
N ALA A 261 23.83 24.50 14.00
CA ALA A 261 25.16 24.06 13.60
C ALA A 261 25.18 22.53 13.58
N MET A 262 25.61 21.96 12.46
CA MET A 262 25.71 20.52 12.33
C MET A 262 26.92 20.03 13.13
N THR A 263 26.85 18.82 13.69
CA THR A 263 28.00 18.19 14.33
C THR A 263 28.93 17.59 13.27
N LEU A 264 30.21 17.45 13.60
CA LEU A 264 31.19 16.81 12.70
C LEU A 264 30.80 15.36 12.42
N GLU A 265 30.28 14.66 13.42
CA GLU A 265 29.83 13.28 13.36
C GLU A 265 28.69 13.10 12.33
N ASP A 266 27.56 13.80 12.51
CA ASP A 266 26.44 13.82 11.55
C ASP A 266 26.89 14.17 10.11
N PHE A 267 27.79 15.15 9.96
CA PHE A 267 28.33 15.53 8.65
C PHE A 267 29.13 14.39 8.00
N ILE A 268 30.03 13.77 8.75
CA ILE A 268 30.85 12.65 8.25
C ILE A 268 29.96 11.46 7.90
N GLU A 269 28.99 11.13 8.76
CA GLU A 269 28.09 9.99 8.55
C GLU A 269 27.28 10.16 7.26
N TYR A 270 26.66 11.31 7.06
CA TYR A 270 25.87 11.62 5.87
C TYR A 270 26.69 11.42 4.59
N PHE A 271 27.85 12.07 4.47
CA PHE A 271 28.66 11.99 3.25
C PHE A 271 29.35 10.63 3.09
N SER A 272 29.64 9.93 4.19
CA SER A 272 30.16 8.57 4.15
C SER A 272 29.13 7.57 3.63
N ASN A 273 27.83 7.81 3.81
CA ASN A 273 26.73 6.97 3.32
C ASN A 273 26.32 7.27 1.86
N PHE A 274 26.28 8.54 1.43
CA PHE A 274 25.83 8.92 0.08
C PHE A 274 26.94 9.23 -0.92
N GLY A 275 28.07 9.77 -0.45
CA GLY A 275 29.22 10.12 -1.28
C GLY A 275 29.08 11.45 -2.04
N TRP A 276 27.90 12.07 -2.00
CA TRP A 276 27.59 13.37 -2.59
C TRP A 276 26.36 13.95 -1.88
N GLY A 277 26.19 15.27 -1.92
CA GLY A 277 25.05 15.96 -1.29
C GLY A 277 25.34 17.46 -1.09
N SER A 278 24.35 18.21 -0.60
CA SER A 278 24.45 19.67 -0.47
C SER A 278 24.24 20.11 0.98
N VAL A 279 25.01 21.11 1.43
CA VAL A 279 24.89 21.71 2.76
C VAL A 279 24.85 23.23 2.68
N VAL A 280 24.30 23.88 3.70
CA VAL A 280 24.37 25.33 3.84
C VAL A 280 25.56 25.68 4.72
N GLY A 281 26.51 26.46 4.22
CA GLY A 281 27.64 26.97 5.00
C GLY A 281 27.21 28.05 6.00
N ALA A 282 28.10 28.39 6.95
CA ALA A 282 27.85 29.44 7.93
C ALA A 282 27.59 30.82 7.32
N ASN A 283 28.10 31.08 6.10
CA ASN A 283 27.78 32.28 5.32
C ASN A 283 26.38 32.26 4.67
N GLY A 284 25.60 31.19 4.89
CA GLY A 284 24.23 31.04 4.39
C GLY A 284 24.11 30.59 2.93
N ARG A 285 25.23 30.30 2.24
CA ARG A 285 25.24 29.77 0.87
C ARG A 285 25.18 28.25 0.85
N GLU A 286 24.63 27.70 -0.22
CA GLU A 286 24.59 26.26 -0.47
C GLU A 286 25.86 25.79 -1.18
N TYR A 287 26.40 24.66 -0.73
CA TYR A 287 27.61 24.04 -1.25
C TYR A 287 27.35 22.57 -1.56
N ASP A 288 27.62 22.19 -2.80
CA ASP A 288 27.59 20.79 -3.26
C ASP A 288 28.91 20.11 -2.90
N ILE A 289 28.85 19.12 -2.02
CA ILE A 289 30.00 18.33 -1.58
C ILE A 289 30.02 17.01 -2.36
N ASN A 290 31.21 16.63 -2.78
CA ASN A 290 31.46 15.36 -3.46
C ASN A 290 32.66 14.68 -2.81
N THR A 291 32.44 13.46 -2.34
CA THR A 291 33.52 12.54 -1.96
C THR A 291 33.64 11.51 -3.07
N ASN A 292 34.67 11.63 -3.90
CA ASN A 292 34.84 10.69 -4.99
C ASN A 292 35.33 9.34 -4.45
N ARG A 293 34.39 8.38 -4.30
CA ARG A 293 34.69 7.03 -3.82
C ARG A 293 35.54 6.19 -4.77
N TYR A 294 35.64 6.59 -6.05
CA TYR A 294 36.25 5.78 -7.11
C TYR A 294 37.64 6.27 -7.54
N SER A 295 38.06 7.48 -7.13
CA SER A 295 39.42 7.97 -7.37
C SER A 295 39.95 8.77 -6.17
N ASP A 296 40.96 8.22 -5.49
CA ASP A 296 41.86 8.86 -4.52
C ASP A 296 41.25 9.46 -3.23
N ASN A 297 40.02 9.10 -2.80
CA ASN A 297 39.37 9.70 -1.62
C ASN A 297 39.34 11.25 -1.65
N LYS A 298 39.34 11.85 -2.84
CA LYS A 298 39.36 13.31 -2.98
C LYS A 298 38.01 13.87 -2.56
N VAL A 299 38.02 14.68 -1.51
CA VAL A 299 36.88 15.47 -1.05
C VAL A 299 36.92 16.83 -1.73
N SER A 300 35.75 17.37 -2.07
CA SER A 300 35.65 18.75 -2.55
C SER A 300 34.25 19.32 -2.39
N PHE A 301 34.16 20.64 -2.44
CA PHE A 301 32.89 21.34 -2.41
C PHE A 301 32.82 22.44 -3.49
N ASN A 302 31.62 22.79 -3.94
CA ASN A 302 31.40 23.84 -4.92
C ASN A 302 30.13 24.62 -4.56
N GLY A 303 30.21 25.94 -4.46
CA GLY A 303 29.05 26.81 -4.18
C GLY A 303 29.24 28.26 -4.62
N GLU A 304 30.45 28.64 -5.06
CA GLU A 304 30.77 29.99 -5.52
C GLU A 304 31.09 30.00 -7.00
N TYR A 305 30.89 31.16 -7.62
CA TYR A 305 31.05 31.35 -9.06
C TYR A 305 32.12 32.41 -9.32
N LYS A 306 33.00 32.13 -10.29
CA LYS A 306 33.83 33.15 -10.93
C LYS A 306 33.26 33.48 -12.29
N GLU A 307 33.26 34.77 -12.61
CA GLU A 307 32.97 35.24 -13.96
C GLU A 307 34.26 35.21 -14.76
N GLU A 308 34.23 34.52 -15.89
CA GLU A 308 35.33 34.46 -16.84
C GLU A 308 34.86 34.95 -18.21
N GLU A 309 35.67 35.83 -18.80
CA GLU A 309 35.43 36.37 -20.13
C GLU A 309 36.03 35.45 -21.20
N TYR A 310 35.19 35.04 -22.15
CA TYR A 310 35.60 34.21 -23.28
C TYR A 310 35.28 34.93 -24.59
N ASN A 311 36.24 34.94 -25.52
CA ASN A 311 35.99 35.36 -26.88
C ASN A 311 35.51 34.17 -27.70
N ARG A 312 34.24 34.20 -28.08
CA ARG A 312 33.63 33.20 -28.96
C ARG A 312 33.28 33.85 -30.29
N TRP A 313 34.04 33.51 -31.34
CA TRP A 313 33.83 34.01 -32.71
C TRP A 313 33.79 35.56 -32.82
N GLY A 314 34.64 36.26 -32.07
CA GLY A 314 34.72 37.72 -32.09
C GLY A 314 33.71 38.44 -31.22
N ARG A 315 32.89 37.71 -30.43
CA ARG A 315 32.03 38.28 -29.38
C ARG A 315 32.55 37.88 -28.00
N MET A 316 32.60 38.86 -27.11
CA MET A 316 32.92 38.65 -25.69
C MET A 316 31.68 38.11 -24.98
N GLU A 317 31.80 36.96 -24.35
CA GLU A 317 30.77 36.30 -23.55
C GLU A 317 31.29 36.12 -22.12
N ILE A 318 30.48 36.47 -21.11
CA ILE A 318 30.79 36.25 -19.69
C ILE A 318 30.17 34.94 -19.26
N HIS A 319 30.99 34.00 -18.78
CA HIS A 319 30.55 32.72 -18.25
C HIS A 319 30.71 32.68 -16.73
N LYS A 320 29.70 32.17 -16.01
CA LYS A 320 29.77 31.89 -14.58
C LYS A 320 30.18 30.44 -14.36
N LEU A 321 31.41 30.22 -13.91
CA LEU A 321 31.94 28.88 -13.63
C LEU A 321 31.91 28.63 -12.12
N LYS A 322 31.35 27.48 -11.71
CA LYS A 322 31.45 27.01 -10.32
C LYS A 322 32.92 26.76 -9.99
N VAL A 323 33.40 27.37 -8.92
CA VAL A 323 34.78 27.23 -8.46
C VAL A 323 34.85 26.18 -7.36
N LYS A 324 35.82 25.29 -7.51
CA LYS A 324 36.08 24.21 -6.56
C LYS A 324 36.76 24.75 -5.30
N ASN A 325 36.30 24.27 -4.14
CA ASN A 325 36.86 24.54 -2.82
C ASN A 325 37.00 26.03 -2.49
N MET A 326 36.05 26.83 -2.94
CA MET A 326 36.03 28.27 -2.70
C MET A 326 34.98 28.65 -1.67
N TYR A 327 35.39 29.40 -0.64
CA TYR A 327 34.53 29.91 0.41
C TYR A 327 34.86 31.38 0.70
N ASP A 328 33.86 32.25 0.61
CA ASP A 328 33.95 33.70 0.71
C ASP A 328 35.09 34.31 -0.14
N GLY A 329 35.22 33.82 -1.39
CA GLY A 329 36.22 34.28 -2.35
C GLY A 329 37.64 33.76 -2.13
N VAL A 330 37.87 32.93 -1.12
CA VAL A 330 39.17 32.31 -0.83
C VAL A 330 39.15 30.85 -1.27
N GLU A 331 40.20 30.40 -1.96
CA GLU A 331 40.39 29.01 -2.36
C GLU A 331 41.12 28.24 -1.25
N TYR A 332 40.61 27.05 -0.94
CA TYR A 332 41.12 26.19 0.13
C TYR A 332 41.63 24.87 -0.44
N GLU A 333 42.74 24.39 0.12
CA GLU A 333 43.16 23.01 -0.05
C GLU A 333 42.37 22.14 0.94
N VAL A 334 41.65 21.13 0.42
CA VAL A 334 40.85 20.21 1.22
C VAL A 334 41.17 18.78 0.84
N ASN A 335 41.38 17.95 1.86
CA ASN A 335 41.76 16.55 1.71
C ASN A 335 40.77 15.61 2.40
N THR A 336 40.07 16.10 3.43
CA THR A 336 39.15 15.32 4.26
C THR A 336 37.78 16.01 4.39
N LEU A 337 36.78 15.25 4.84
CA LEU A 337 35.48 15.81 5.23
C LEU A 337 35.62 16.77 6.42
N GLU A 338 36.55 16.50 7.34
CA GLU A 338 36.82 17.40 8.48
C GLU A 338 37.35 18.77 8.00
N ASP A 339 38.20 18.81 6.97
CA ASP A 339 38.65 20.08 6.37
C ASP A 339 37.45 20.88 5.85
N VAL A 340 36.57 20.22 5.09
CA VAL A 340 35.36 20.86 4.55
C VAL A 340 34.43 21.33 5.66
N PHE A 341 34.23 20.53 6.71
CA PHE A 341 33.42 20.90 7.86
C PHE A 341 33.97 22.14 8.57
N ASN A 342 35.28 22.18 8.81
CA ASN A 342 35.93 23.30 9.49
C ASN A 342 35.89 24.60 8.67
N ILE A 343 35.94 24.50 7.34
CA ILE A 343 35.82 25.64 6.43
C ILE A 343 34.37 26.13 6.35
N LEU A 344 33.45 25.24 5.99
CA LEU A 344 32.06 25.62 5.72
C LEU A 344 31.27 25.89 7.00
N LYS A 345 31.63 25.24 8.12
CA LYS A 345 30.88 25.21 9.38
C LYS A 345 29.39 25.01 9.11
N PRO A 346 29.02 23.86 8.49
CA PRO A 346 27.71 23.69 7.91
C PRO A 346 26.62 23.80 8.97
N VAL A 347 25.52 24.42 8.56
CA VAL A 347 24.28 24.45 9.33
C VAL A 347 23.25 23.56 8.64
N GLU A 348 22.46 22.88 9.45
CA GLU A 348 21.35 22.06 8.98
C GLU A 348 20.03 22.70 9.42
N THR A 349 18.99 22.52 8.61
CA THR A 349 17.65 22.98 8.95
C THR A 349 16.91 21.90 9.75
N HIS A 350 16.48 22.24 10.96
CA HIS A 350 15.57 21.43 11.77
C HIS A 350 14.14 21.90 11.45
N TYR A 351 13.33 21.01 10.87
CA TYR A 351 11.95 21.31 10.53
C TYR A 351 11.04 21.12 11.75
N TYR A 352 10.24 22.16 12.03
CA TYR A 352 9.21 22.14 13.07
C TYR A 352 7.83 22.26 12.45
N GLN A 353 6.85 21.65 13.09
CA GLN A 353 5.46 21.70 12.68
C GLN A 353 4.73 22.94 13.22
N GLU A 354 3.56 23.26 12.67
CA GLU A 354 2.72 24.38 13.12
C GLU A 354 2.36 24.29 14.61
N ASN A 355 2.18 23.08 15.16
CA ASN A 355 1.96 22.86 16.59
C ASN A 355 3.24 23.02 17.46
N GLY A 356 4.40 23.24 16.84
CA GLY A 356 5.68 23.44 17.54
C GLY A 356 6.48 22.15 17.79
N ASN A 357 5.97 20.99 17.35
CA ASN A 357 6.71 19.74 17.47
C ASN A 357 7.90 19.71 16.51
N PHE A 358 9.02 19.14 16.97
CA PHE A 358 10.13 18.81 16.09
C PHE A 358 9.71 17.66 15.18
N TYR A 359 9.92 17.82 13.87
CA TYR A 359 9.56 16.81 12.89
C TYR A 359 10.79 16.02 12.41
N ILE A 360 11.70 16.69 11.70
CA ILE A 360 12.85 16.00 11.09
C ILE A 360 14.02 16.96 10.85
N LYS A 361 15.23 16.41 10.82
CA LYS A 361 16.42 17.08 10.33
C LYS A 361 16.41 17.14 8.81
N GLN A 362 16.99 18.18 8.23
CA GLN A 362 17.08 18.29 6.77
C GLN A 362 17.82 17.10 6.16
N SER A 363 18.95 16.70 6.73
CA SER A 363 19.77 15.55 6.32
C SER A 363 18.97 14.24 6.24
N ASP A 364 18.12 13.99 7.24
CA ASP A 364 17.24 12.81 7.32
C ASP A 364 16.07 12.89 6.33
N ALA A 365 15.55 14.08 6.07
CA ALA A 365 14.40 14.30 5.18
C ALA A 365 14.66 13.92 3.71
N TRP A 366 15.93 13.86 3.29
CA TRP A 366 16.30 13.38 1.94
C TRP A 366 16.25 11.86 1.82
N ASN A 367 16.07 11.14 2.93
CA ASN A 367 16.06 9.68 3.01
C ASN A 367 14.64 9.09 3.14
N GLU A 368 13.63 9.92 3.41
CA GLU A 368 12.19 9.58 3.35
C GLU A 368 11.63 9.71 1.92
#